data_AF-A0A0G0AHV7-F1
#
_entry.id   AF-A0A0G0AHV7-F1
#
_cell.length_a   1.000
_cell.length_b   1.000
_cell.length_c   1.000
_cell.angle_alpha   90.00
_cell.angle_beta   90.00
_cell.angle_gamma   90.00
#
_symmetry.space_group_name_H-M   'P 1'
#
loop_
_entity.id
_entity.type
_entity.pdbx_description
1 polymer ?
#
loop_
_entity_poly.entity_id
_entity_poly.type
_entity_poly.pdbx_seq_one_letter_code
_entity_poly.pdbx_strand_id
1 'polypeptide(L)'
;MIASLIALPNLSLAESNYSDTEAAREASEYNAEQKRETIKDEIEAKKEALEQEMEQNREEIKNRVEERKEGLKNKIEERREELKQNLEQKREEIKNRVEERRQNTTDQITERVNKFISKIIERFSTAANRLDILVIRIESRIEKIEARDIDVTEANDLLVIAKTKIETAKTSISLIALPEIIDPAASTTASAIKEAFETTKTQIEQAKKDLKAAHAALVEVIKSLKPGDNKLREIENDESEDDSTATTTDDN
;
A
#
# COMPACT_ATOMS: atom_id res chain seq x y z
N MET A 1 -97.07 -17.54 -133.13
CA MET A 1 -97.72 -18.60 -132.34
C MET A 1 -97.28 -18.45 -130.89
N ILE A 2 -98.22 -18.74 -129.99
CA ILE A 2 -98.28 -18.51 -128.54
C ILE A 2 -97.25 -19.34 -127.74
N ALA A 3 -96.74 -18.80 -126.61
CA ALA A 3 -96.62 -19.43 -125.26
C ALA A 3 -95.50 -18.74 -124.42
N SER A 4 -95.82 -17.92 -123.41
CA SER A 4 -96.08 -18.25 -121.97
C SER A 4 -94.83 -18.74 -121.20
N LEU A 5 -94.16 -17.90 -120.40
CA LEU A 5 -94.39 -17.62 -118.96
C LEU A 5 -93.96 -18.77 -118.02
N ILE A 6 -92.94 -18.55 -117.18
CA ILE A 6 -92.78 -19.01 -115.78
C ILE A 6 -91.67 -18.17 -115.11
N ALA A 7 -91.85 -17.89 -113.83
CA ALA A 7 -91.30 -16.81 -113.03
C ALA A 7 -89.96 -17.10 -112.30
N LEU A 8 -89.28 -15.98 -112.00
CA LEU A 8 -88.27 -15.60 -110.97
C LEU A 8 -88.23 -16.44 -109.66
N PRO A 9 -87.14 -16.40 -108.82
CA PRO A 9 -86.46 -15.15 -108.41
C PRO A 9 -84.95 -15.14 -108.07
N ASN A 10 -84.41 -13.93 -108.22
CA ASN A 10 -83.38 -13.20 -107.45
C ASN A 10 -82.58 -13.91 -106.35
N LEU A 11 -81.27 -13.65 -106.35
CA LEU A 11 -80.56 -13.30 -105.12
C LEU A 11 -79.44 -12.26 -105.39
N SER A 12 -79.68 -11.06 -104.88
CA SER A 12 -78.74 -9.95 -104.69
C SER A 12 -78.20 -10.07 -103.26
N LEU A 13 -76.87 -10.04 -103.07
CA LEU A 13 -76.22 -9.80 -101.76
C LEU A 13 -74.70 -9.68 -101.95
N ALA A 14 -74.19 -8.47 -102.17
CA ALA A 14 -72.77 -8.16 -102.03
C ALA A 14 -72.54 -6.64 -101.91
N GLU A 15 -73.14 -5.96 -100.92
CA GLU A 15 -72.84 -4.53 -100.71
C GLU A 15 -72.96 -4.03 -99.24
N SER A 16 -73.13 -4.89 -98.24
CA SER A 16 -73.38 -4.47 -96.84
C SER A 16 -72.20 -4.54 -95.86
N ASN A 17 -70.96 -4.79 -96.30
CA ASN A 17 -69.84 -5.11 -95.38
C ASN A 17 -68.77 -4.00 -95.22
N TYR A 18 -68.94 -2.81 -95.80
CA TYR A 18 -67.91 -1.76 -95.73
C TYR A 18 -68.11 -0.78 -94.56
N SER A 19 -69.36 -0.37 -94.27
CA SER A 19 -69.67 0.59 -93.19
C SER A 19 -69.52 0.04 -91.77
N ASP A 20 -69.75 -1.27 -91.58
CA ASP A 20 -69.64 -1.92 -90.27
C ASP A 20 -68.19 -2.06 -89.79
N THR A 21 -67.22 -1.99 -90.71
CA THR A 21 -65.78 -2.12 -90.39
C THR A 21 -65.11 -0.81 -89.96
N GLU A 22 -65.62 0.33 -90.44
CA GLU A 22 -65.10 1.66 -90.13
C GLU A 22 -65.64 2.13 -88.76
N ALA A 23 -66.93 1.92 -88.50
CA ALA A 23 -67.52 2.12 -87.18
C ALA A 23 -66.91 1.19 -86.11
N ALA A 24 -66.57 -0.05 -86.46
CA ALA A 24 -65.85 -0.95 -85.56
C ALA A 24 -64.41 -0.51 -85.28
N ARG A 25 -63.74 0.16 -86.24
CA ARG A 25 -62.41 0.76 -86.06
C ARG A 25 -62.44 1.98 -85.16
N GLU A 26 -63.34 2.92 -85.39
CA GLU A 26 -63.50 4.11 -84.54
C GLU A 26 -63.91 3.75 -83.12
N ALA A 27 -64.83 2.79 -82.95
CA ALA A 27 -65.19 2.27 -81.62
C ALA A 27 -64.02 1.55 -80.93
N SER A 28 -63.16 0.88 -81.72
CA SER A 28 -61.93 0.23 -81.22
C SER A 28 -60.85 1.24 -80.85
N GLU A 29 -60.67 2.31 -81.63
CA GLU A 29 -59.72 3.40 -81.35
C GLU A 29 -60.15 4.21 -80.13
N TYR A 30 -61.43 4.57 -80.03
CA TYR A 30 -61.99 5.22 -78.86
C TYR A 30 -61.83 4.35 -77.59
N ASN A 31 -62.09 3.03 -77.69
CA ASN A 31 -61.83 2.12 -76.56
C ASN A 31 -60.35 1.99 -76.23
N ALA A 32 -59.46 2.05 -77.23
CA ALA A 32 -58.01 2.00 -77.01
C ALA A 32 -57.48 3.29 -76.38
N GLU A 33 -58.02 4.45 -76.74
CA GLU A 33 -57.74 5.74 -76.10
C GLU A 33 -58.25 5.79 -74.67
N GLN A 34 -59.50 5.40 -74.41
CA GLN A 34 -60.05 5.32 -73.05
C GLN A 34 -59.24 4.35 -72.17
N LYS A 35 -58.78 3.21 -72.72
CA LYS A 35 -57.87 2.30 -72.02
C LYS A 35 -56.50 2.92 -71.76
N ARG A 36 -55.96 3.74 -72.67
CA ARG A 36 -54.69 4.44 -72.47
C ARG A 36 -54.79 5.54 -71.42
N GLU A 37 -55.89 6.27 -71.41
CA GLU A 37 -56.18 7.32 -70.43
C GLU A 37 -56.29 6.72 -69.02
N THR A 38 -57.11 5.66 -68.88
CA THR A 38 -57.24 4.93 -67.60
C THR A 38 -55.93 4.30 -67.13
N ILE A 39 -55.12 3.73 -68.03
CA ILE A 39 -53.80 3.21 -67.68
C ILE A 39 -52.86 4.34 -67.22
N LYS A 40 -52.92 5.52 -67.85
CA LYS A 40 -52.12 6.68 -67.41
C LYS A 40 -52.53 7.13 -66.01
N ASP A 41 -53.82 7.29 -65.77
CA ASP A 41 -54.34 7.70 -64.46
C ASP A 41 -53.97 6.69 -63.37
N GLU A 42 -54.03 5.38 -63.67
CA GLU A 42 -53.58 4.33 -62.75
C GLU A 42 -52.07 4.38 -62.48
N ILE A 43 -51.25 4.68 -63.49
CA ILE A 43 -49.80 4.81 -63.33
C ILE A 43 -49.47 6.05 -62.50
N GLU A 44 -50.15 7.17 -62.74
CA GLU A 44 -49.96 8.43 -62.02
C GLU A 44 -50.37 8.29 -60.56
N ALA A 45 -51.53 7.69 -60.28
CA ALA A 45 -51.98 7.36 -58.93
C ALA A 45 -51.00 6.39 -58.21
N LYS A 46 -50.47 5.38 -58.90
CA LYS A 46 -49.46 4.46 -58.32
C LYS A 46 -48.14 5.17 -58.04
N LYS A 47 -47.74 6.11 -58.89
CA LYS A 47 -46.52 6.90 -58.71
C LYS A 47 -46.65 7.83 -57.51
N GLU A 48 -47.77 8.52 -57.36
CA GLU A 48 -48.05 9.37 -56.20
C GLU A 48 -48.10 8.56 -54.89
N ALA A 49 -48.74 7.39 -54.90
CA ALA A 49 -48.76 6.50 -53.75
C ALA A 49 -47.36 6.01 -53.37
N LEU A 50 -46.53 5.64 -54.36
CA LEU A 50 -45.14 5.24 -54.14
C LEU A 50 -44.28 6.39 -53.61
N GLU A 51 -44.47 7.61 -54.12
CA GLU A 51 -43.76 8.80 -53.63
C GLU A 51 -44.11 9.12 -52.18
N GLN A 52 -45.40 9.01 -51.81
CA GLN A 52 -45.84 9.18 -50.42
C GLN A 52 -45.27 8.11 -49.49
N GLU A 53 -45.28 6.85 -49.92
CA GLU A 53 -44.70 5.74 -49.14
C GLU A 53 -43.19 5.91 -48.95
N MET A 54 -42.48 6.35 -50.00
CA MET A 54 -41.05 6.64 -49.95
C MET A 54 -40.71 7.79 -49.01
N GLU A 55 -41.49 8.86 -49.02
CA GLU A 55 -41.28 10.00 -48.12
C GLU A 55 -41.55 9.62 -46.66
N GLN A 56 -42.63 8.87 -46.40
CA GLN A 56 -42.93 8.34 -45.06
C GLN A 56 -41.80 7.41 -44.55
N ASN A 57 -41.33 6.47 -45.38
CA ASN A 57 -40.20 5.61 -45.04
C ASN A 57 -38.94 6.42 -44.75
N ARG A 58 -38.69 7.50 -45.51
CA ARG A 58 -37.53 8.36 -45.31
C ARG A 58 -37.59 9.11 -43.98
N GLU A 59 -38.75 9.64 -43.62
CA GLU A 59 -38.96 10.28 -42.31
C GLU A 59 -38.81 9.28 -41.16
N GLU A 60 -39.39 8.07 -41.27
CA GLU A 60 -39.24 7.03 -40.26
C GLU A 60 -37.78 6.61 -40.08
N ILE A 61 -37.04 6.40 -41.18
CA ILE A 61 -35.60 6.08 -41.11
C ILE A 61 -34.83 7.20 -40.43
N LYS A 62 -35.13 8.46 -40.76
CA LYS A 62 -34.46 9.62 -40.16
C LYS A 62 -34.72 9.69 -38.66
N ASN A 63 -35.97 9.54 -38.22
CA ASN A 63 -36.34 9.52 -36.80
C ASN A 63 -35.64 8.38 -36.06
N ARG A 64 -35.63 7.16 -36.62
CA ARG A 64 -34.91 6.02 -36.02
C ARG A 64 -33.40 6.24 -35.91
N VAL A 65 -32.79 6.94 -36.86
CA VAL A 65 -31.36 7.28 -36.83
C VAL A 65 -31.08 8.33 -35.74
N GLU A 66 -31.92 9.35 -35.63
CA GLU A 66 -31.81 10.38 -34.58
C GLU A 66 -31.95 9.78 -33.18
N GLU A 67 -32.99 8.97 -32.94
CA GLU A 67 -33.19 8.24 -31.67
C GLU A 67 -32.00 7.34 -31.33
N ARG A 68 -31.47 6.59 -32.32
CA ARG A 68 -30.29 5.74 -32.10
C ARG A 68 -29.06 6.57 -31.75
N LYS A 69 -28.87 7.72 -32.40
CA LYS A 69 -27.73 8.61 -32.16
C LYS A 69 -27.79 9.21 -30.77
N GLU A 70 -28.96 9.66 -30.34
CA GLU A 70 -29.19 10.19 -29.00
C GLU A 70 -29.01 9.11 -27.92
N GLY A 71 -29.58 7.92 -28.14
CA GLY A 71 -29.38 6.78 -27.25
C GLY A 71 -27.92 6.33 -27.16
N LEU A 72 -27.15 6.41 -28.26
CA LEU A 72 -25.71 6.12 -28.24
C LEU A 72 -24.93 7.20 -27.48
N LYS A 73 -25.29 8.48 -27.65
CA LYS A 73 -24.66 9.60 -26.96
C LYS A 73 -24.87 9.50 -25.45
N ASN A 74 -26.10 9.25 -25.00
CA ASN A 74 -26.42 9.09 -23.58
C ASN A 74 -25.65 7.91 -22.96
N LYS A 75 -25.59 6.76 -23.65
CA LYS A 75 -24.78 5.61 -23.21
C LYS A 75 -23.28 5.91 -23.10
N ILE A 76 -22.75 6.76 -23.99
CA ILE A 76 -21.34 7.18 -23.93
C ILE A 76 -21.11 8.11 -22.74
N GLU A 77 -22.02 9.05 -22.49
CA GLU A 77 -21.95 9.97 -21.34
C GLU A 77 -22.05 9.21 -20.01
N GLU A 78 -23.03 8.32 -19.86
CA GLU A 78 -23.18 7.44 -18.69
C GLU A 78 -21.91 6.62 -18.43
N ARG A 79 -21.36 5.96 -19.47
CA ARG A 79 -20.12 5.18 -19.33
C ARG A 79 -18.92 6.04 -18.94
N ARG A 80 -18.85 7.30 -19.42
CA ARG A 80 -17.76 8.21 -19.05
C ARG A 80 -17.86 8.63 -17.59
N GLU A 81 -19.05 8.94 -17.11
CA GLU A 81 -19.28 9.29 -15.70
C GLU A 81 -18.98 8.10 -14.79
N GLU A 82 -19.48 6.90 -15.14
CA GLU A 82 -19.20 5.67 -14.41
C GLU A 82 -17.69 5.37 -14.36
N LEU A 83 -16.97 5.53 -15.48
CA LEU A 83 -15.52 5.34 -15.52
C LEU A 83 -14.80 6.37 -14.64
N LYS A 84 -15.24 7.62 -14.67
CA LYS A 84 -14.66 8.70 -13.86
C LYS A 84 -14.86 8.43 -12.37
N GLN A 85 -16.06 8.07 -11.95
CA GLN A 85 -16.37 7.72 -10.56
C GLN A 85 -15.55 6.52 -10.10
N ASN A 86 -15.47 5.46 -10.90
CA ASN A 86 -14.66 4.29 -10.60
C ASN A 86 -13.15 4.62 -10.49
N LEU A 87 -12.64 5.52 -11.33
CA LEU A 87 -11.25 5.98 -11.25
C LEU A 87 -10.99 6.82 -9.99
N GLU A 88 -11.91 7.71 -9.62
CA GLU A 88 -11.85 8.52 -8.41
C GLU A 88 -11.82 7.60 -7.17
N GLN A 89 -12.77 6.67 -7.08
CA GLN A 89 -12.86 5.69 -5.99
C GLN A 89 -11.59 4.84 -5.89
N LYS A 90 -11.09 4.27 -7.00
CA LYS A 90 -9.86 3.48 -6.99
C LYS A 90 -8.65 4.30 -6.57
N ARG A 91 -8.55 5.57 -6.96
CA ARG A 91 -7.46 6.46 -6.53
C ARG A 91 -7.51 6.68 -5.03
N GLU A 92 -8.69 6.94 -4.48
CA GLU A 92 -8.89 7.16 -3.05
C GLU A 92 -8.60 5.89 -2.24
N GLU A 93 -9.08 4.73 -2.69
CA GLU A 93 -8.77 3.43 -2.08
C GLU A 93 -7.25 3.14 -2.07
N ILE A 94 -6.56 3.38 -3.18
CA ILE A 94 -5.11 3.19 -3.27
C ILE A 94 -4.40 4.14 -2.30
N LYS A 95 -4.81 5.42 -2.25
CA LYS A 95 -4.22 6.41 -1.34
C LYS A 95 -4.38 5.98 0.11
N ASN A 96 -5.60 5.62 0.51
CA ASN A 96 -5.91 5.19 1.88
C ASN A 96 -5.13 3.92 2.24
N ARG A 97 -5.06 2.93 1.35
CA ARG A 97 -4.29 1.69 1.58
C ARG A 97 -2.78 1.94 1.71
N VAL A 98 -2.24 2.90 0.96
CA VAL A 98 -0.82 3.28 1.06
C VAL A 98 -0.55 3.99 2.39
N GLU A 99 -1.42 4.91 2.79
CA GLU A 99 -1.30 5.62 4.08
C GLU A 99 -1.41 4.65 5.27
N GLU A 100 -2.39 3.76 5.27
CA GLU A 100 -2.57 2.73 6.31
C GLU A 100 -1.36 1.79 6.41
N ARG A 101 -0.84 1.31 5.27
CA ARG A 101 0.37 0.46 5.25
C ARG A 101 1.60 1.19 5.78
N ARG A 102 1.74 2.48 5.48
CA ARG A 102 2.86 3.31 5.97
C ARG A 102 2.80 3.51 7.48
N GLN A 103 1.62 3.84 8.02
CA GLN A 103 1.41 3.98 9.46
C GLN A 103 1.71 2.66 10.18
N ASN A 104 1.06 1.57 9.76
CA ASN A 104 1.26 0.25 10.37
C ASN A 104 2.73 -0.20 10.36
N THR A 105 3.46 0.05 9.26
CA THR A 105 4.88 -0.31 9.17
C THR A 105 5.74 0.55 10.11
N THR A 106 5.45 1.84 10.18
CA THR A 106 6.18 2.79 11.05
C THR A 106 5.99 2.44 12.52
N ASP A 107 4.77 2.13 12.92
CA ASP A 107 4.44 1.75 14.30
C ASP A 107 5.14 0.44 14.68
N GLN A 108 5.08 -0.58 13.81
CA GLN A 108 5.75 -1.86 14.05
C GLN A 108 7.28 -1.73 14.15
N ILE A 109 7.90 -0.89 13.32
CA ILE A 109 9.34 -0.64 13.37
C ILE A 109 9.69 0.05 14.70
N THR A 110 8.95 1.09 15.07
CA THR A 110 9.17 1.85 16.30
C THR A 110 9.03 0.98 17.53
N GLU A 111 7.97 0.16 17.60
CA GLU A 111 7.74 -0.76 18.70
C GLU A 111 8.88 -1.77 18.85
N ARG A 112 9.30 -2.41 17.74
CA ARG A 112 10.38 -3.41 17.76
C ARG A 112 11.70 -2.80 18.20
N VAL A 113 12.04 -1.62 17.69
CA VAL A 113 13.30 -0.98 18.02
C VAL A 113 13.28 -0.44 19.46
N ASN A 114 12.18 0.17 19.90
CA ASN A 114 12.04 0.61 21.29
C ASN A 114 12.16 -0.56 22.26
N LYS A 115 11.52 -1.70 21.96
CA LYS A 115 11.67 -2.92 22.77
C LYS A 115 13.13 -3.41 22.82
N PHE A 116 13.86 -3.32 21.71
CA PHE A 116 15.27 -3.68 21.68
C PHE A 116 16.13 -2.72 22.50
N ILE A 117 15.92 -1.41 22.37
CA ILE A 117 16.65 -0.38 23.12
C ILE A 117 16.37 -0.51 24.62
N SER A 118 15.11 -0.70 25.03
CA SER A 118 14.76 -0.91 26.43
C SER A 118 15.50 -2.09 27.05
N LYS A 119 15.65 -3.20 26.32
CA LYS A 119 16.46 -4.34 26.76
C LYS A 119 17.94 -4.01 26.88
N ILE A 120 18.48 -3.14 26.01
CA ILE A 120 19.87 -2.67 26.13
C ILE A 120 20.03 -1.83 27.39
N ILE A 121 19.13 -0.86 27.62
CA ILE A 121 19.14 -0.01 28.81
C ILE A 121 19.09 -0.89 30.06
N GLU A 122 18.16 -1.85 30.14
CA GLU A 122 18.05 -2.79 31.26
C GLU A 122 19.36 -3.56 31.52
N ARG A 123 19.98 -4.10 30.46
CA ARG A 123 21.25 -4.85 30.56
C ARG A 123 22.39 -3.96 31.02
N PHE A 124 22.46 -2.73 30.53
CA PHE A 124 23.50 -1.77 30.91
C PHE A 124 23.32 -1.27 32.35
N SER A 125 22.10 -0.96 32.77
CA SER A 125 21.79 -0.62 34.16
C SER A 125 22.13 -1.77 35.11
N THR A 126 21.80 -3.01 34.72
CA THR A 126 22.20 -4.20 35.49
C THR A 126 23.71 -4.34 35.59
N ALA A 127 24.44 -4.06 34.50
CA ALA A 127 25.90 -4.07 34.52
C ALA A 127 26.47 -2.99 35.46
N ALA A 128 25.95 -1.76 35.40
CA ALA A 128 26.34 -0.67 36.30
C ALA A 128 26.11 -1.05 37.78
N ASN A 129 24.96 -1.62 38.12
CA ASN A 129 24.66 -2.08 39.48
C ASN A 129 25.64 -3.16 39.96
N ARG A 130 26.09 -4.06 39.06
CA ARG A 130 27.12 -5.06 39.41
C ARG A 130 28.48 -4.42 39.70
N LEU A 131 28.81 -3.31 39.02
CA LEU A 131 30.02 -2.54 39.32
C LEU A 131 29.91 -1.85 40.69
N ASP A 132 28.74 -1.33 41.07
CA ASP A 132 28.51 -0.79 42.43
C ASP A 132 28.69 -1.87 43.51
N ILE A 133 28.17 -3.07 43.29
CA ILE A 133 28.37 -4.20 44.22
C ILE A 133 29.86 -4.59 44.31
N LEU A 134 30.64 -4.44 43.23
CA LEU A 134 32.08 -4.65 43.27
C LEU A 134 32.79 -3.56 44.08
N VAL A 135 32.38 -2.30 43.94
CA VAL A 135 32.90 -1.18 44.76
C VAL A 135 32.74 -1.49 46.24
N ILE A 136 31.54 -1.86 46.70
CA ILE A 136 31.27 -2.18 48.11
C ILE A 136 32.17 -3.33 48.62
N ARG A 137 32.36 -4.36 47.80
CA ARG A 137 33.24 -5.49 48.16
C ARG A 137 34.70 -5.08 48.23
N ILE A 138 35.14 -4.21 47.33
CA ILE A 138 36.50 -3.67 47.31
C ILE A 138 36.73 -2.78 48.54
N GLU A 139 35.79 -1.92 48.89
CA GLU A 139 35.85 -1.09 50.11
C GLU A 139 36.01 -1.97 51.36
N SER A 140 35.17 -2.99 51.52
CA SER A 140 35.30 -3.94 52.63
C SER A 140 36.66 -4.67 52.63
N ARG A 141 37.25 -4.93 51.46
CA ARG A 141 38.56 -5.57 51.39
C ARG A 141 39.69 -4.60 51.74
N ILE A 142 39.59 -3.35 51.33
CA ILE A 142 40.50 -2.27 51.70
C ILE A 142 40.53 -2.12 53.22
N GLU A 143 39.36 -2.02 53.88
CA GLU A 143 39.24 -1.91 55.34
C GLU A 143 39.95 -3.06 56.07
N LYS A 144 39.81 -4.30 55.57
CA LYS A 144 40.49 -5.48 56.14
C LYS A 144 42.01 -5.43 56.00
N ILE A 145 42.52 -4.88 54.90
CA ILE A 145 43.95 -4.73 54.65
C ILE A 145 44.51 -3.59 55.51
N GLU A 146 43.80 -2.46 55.61
CA GLU A 146 44.15 -1.32 56.47
C GLU A 146 44.22 -1.69 57.95
N ALA A 147 43.33 -2.58 58.42
CA ALA A 147 43.33 -3.06 59.80
C ALA A 147 44.60 -3.81 60.22
N ARG A 148 45.45 -4.22 59.27
CA ARG A 148 46.77 -4.83 59.50
C ARG A 148 47.92 -3.87 59.21
N ASP A 149 47.65 -2.57 59.17
CA ASP A 149 48.62 -1.49 58.88
C ASP A 149 49.33 -1.63 57.52
N ILE A 150 48.69 -2.29 56.55
CA ILE A 150 49.18 -2.41 55.18
C ILE A 150 48.72 -1.18 54.37
N ASP A 151 49.64 -0.52 53.69
CA ASP A 151 49.33 0.66 52.85
C ASP A 151 48.43 0.31 51.65
N VAL A 152 47.34 1.07 51.52
CA VAL A 152 46.33 0.96 50.46
C VAL A 152 46.06 2.31 49.77
N THR A 153 46.92 3.31 49.96
CA THR A 153 46.72 4.67 49.46
C THR A 153 46.44 4.69 47.95
N GLU A 154 47.25 3.97 47.16
CA GLU A 154 47.06 3.87 45.71
C GLU A 154 45.73 3.21 45.31
N ALA A 155 45.27 2.20 46.07
CA ALA A 155 44.00 1.55 45.81
C ALA A 155 42.81 2.46 46.10
N ASN A 156 42.88 3.26 47.16
CA ASN A 156 41.87 4.26 47.49
C ASN A 156 41.75 5.35 46.39
N ASP A 157 42.88 5.86 45.90
CA ASP A 157 42.90 6.84 44.81
C ASP A 157 42.29 6.29 43.52
N LEU A 158 42.68 5.06 43.13
CA LEU A 158 42.12 4.38 41.96
C LEU A 158 40.63 4.07 42.14
N LEU A 159 40.17 3.80 43.36
CA LEU A 159 38.76 3.52 43.64
C LEU A 159 37.90 4.77 43.45
N VAL A 160 38.38 5.95 43.82
CA VAL A 160 37.71 7.22 43.52
C VAL A 160 37.53 7.39 42.01
N ILE A 161 38.58 7.14 41.22
CA ILE A 161 38.52 7.19 39.75
C ILE A 161 37.50 6.19 39.20
N ALA A 162 37.49 4.96 39.73
CA ALA A 162 36.53 3.94 39.32
C ALA A 162 35.08 4.37 39.61
N LYS A 163 34.80 4.92 40.79
CA LYS A 163 33.48 5.48 41.16
C LYS A 163 33.05 6.58 40.19
N THR A 164 33.93 7.54 39.87
CA THR A 164 33.62 8.59 38.90
C THR A 164 33.26 8.03 37.51
N LYS A 165 34.00 7.02 37.04
CA LYS A 165 33.70 6.37 35.75
C LYS A 165 32.39 5.58 35.78
N ILE A 166 32.04 4.95 36.90
CA ILE A 166 30.74 4.28 37.07
C ILE A 166 29.61 5.32 36.98
N GLU A 167 29.72 6.46 37.66
CA GLU A 167 28.72 7.53 37.56
C GLU A 167 28.61 8.12 36.15
N THR A 168 29.73 8.27 35.45
CA THR A 168 29.75 8.66 34.04
C THR A 168 28.98 7.65 33.18
N ALA A 169 29.21 6.35 33.40
CA ALA A 169 28.51 5.29 32.68
C ALA A 169 26.99 5.31 32.98
N LYS A 170 26.59 5.47 34.24
CA LYS A 170 25.17 5.62 34.64
C LYS A 170 24.52 6.82 33.95
N THR A 171 25.22 7.96 33.91
CA THR A 171 24.77 9.15 33.19
C THR A 171 24.57 8.87 31.71
N SER A 172 25.57 8.28 31.03
CA SER A 172 25.46 7.92 29.61
C SER A 172 24.32 6.94 29.32
N ILE A 173 24.02 5.99 30.23
CA ILE A 173 22.88 5.08 30.11
C ILE A 173 21.55 5.84 30.23
N SER A 174 21.44 6.78 31.18
CA SER A 174 20.22 7.57 31.38
C SER A 174 19.90 8.52 30.22
N LEU A 175 20.92 8.90 29.45
CA LEU A 175 20.78 9.75 28.26
C LEU A 175 20.34 8.97 27.01
N ILE A 176 20.30 7.63 27.05
CA ILE A 176 19.81 6.82 25.92
C ILE A 176 18.31 7.08 25.77
N ALA A 177 17.95 7.82 24.72
CA ALA A 177 16.57 8.16 24.42
C ALA A 177 15.92 7.07 23.56
N LEU A 178 14.66 6.77 23.85
CA LEU A 178 13.82 6.00 22.93
C LEU A 178 13.44 6.91 21.75
N PRO A 179 13.65 6.48 20.50
CA PRO A 179 13.27 7.23 19.33
C PRO A 179 11.74 7.39 19.28
N GLU A 180 11.29 8.63 19.15
CA GLU A 180 9.89 9.01 18.97
C GLU A 180 9.70 9.60 17.56
N ILE A 181 8.73 9.08 16.82
CA ILE A 181 8.42 9.55 15.46
C ILE A 181 7.15 10.37 15.55
N ILE A 182 7.31 11.68 15.42
CA ILE A 182 6.25 12.66 15.71
C ILE A 182 5.24 12.79 14.53
N ASP A 183 5.55 12.25 13.33
CA ASP A 183 4.63 12.33 12.19
C ASP A 183 4.77 11.13 11.22
N PRO A 184 3.93 10.08 11.36
CA PRO A 184 3.94 8.92 10.46
C PRO A 184 3.31 9.20 9.08
N ALA A 185 2.69 10.37 8.85
CA ALA A 185 1.98 10.70 7.61
C ALA A 185 2.87 11.46 6.60
N ALA A 186 3.99 12.05 7.03
CA ALA A 186 4.88 12.80 6.17
C ALA A 186 5.74 11.89 5.25
N SER A 187 6.01 12.36 4.01
CA SER A 187 6.92 11.71 3.04
C SER A 187 8.38 11.57 3.53
N THR A 188 8.70 12.15 4.69
CA THR A 188 10.03 12.20 5.32
C THR A 188 10.21 11.18 6.45
N THR A 189 9.18 10.38 6.75
CA THR A 189 9.17 9.36 7.81
C THR A 189 10.41 8.49 7.82
N ALA A 190 10.83 7.96 6.67
CA ALA A 190 11.99 7.08 6.58
C ALA A 190 13.32 7.75 6.97
N SER A 191 13.50 9.05 6.67
CA SER A 191 14.71 9.79 7.07
C SER A 191 14.68 10.10 8.57
N ALA A 192 13.54 10.56 9.08
CA ALA A 192 13.35 10.85 10.50
C ALA A 192 13.56 9.61 11.37
N ILE A 193 13.01 8.46 10.94
CA ILE A 193 13.24 7.14 11.55
C ILE A 193 14.75 6.84 11.64
N LYS A 194 15.46 7.00 10.52
CA LYS A 194 16.88 6.70 10.44
C LYS A 194 17.73 7.62 11.33
N GLU A 195 17.44 8.91 11.32
CA GLU A 195 18.15 9.92 12.13
C GLU A 195 17.94 9.69 13.63
N ALA A 196 16.70 9.40 14.04
CA ALA A 196 16.39 9.06 15.42
C ALA A 196 17.17 7.80 15.87
N PHE A 197 17.21 6.76 15.02
CA PHE A 197 17.96 5.54 15.33
C PHE A 197 19.48 5.73 15.36
N GLU A 198 20.07 6.51 14.45
CA GLU A 198 21.52 6.77 14.48
C GLU A 198 21.93 7.57 15.73
N THR A 199 21.05 8.49 16.19
CA THR A 199 21.26 9.22 17.43
C THR A 199 21.27 8.26 18.63
N THR A 200 20.23 7.44 18.77
CA THR A 200 20.16 6.46 19.88
C THR A 200 21.30 5.45 19.83
N LYS A 201 21.70 4.99 18.64
CA LYS A 201 22.84 4.09 18.45
C LYS A 201 24.15 4.70 18.93
N THR A 202 24.37 5.99 18.64
CA THR A 202 25.55 6.72 19.13
C THR A 202 25.56 6.78 20.65
N GLN A 203 24.41 7.06 21.28
CA GLN A 203 24.27 7.04 22.74
C GLN A 203 24.56 5.66 23.34
N ILE A 204 24.05 4.59 22.72
CA ILE A 204 24.31 3.20 23.15
C ILE A 204 25.80 2.86 23.08
N GLU A 205 26.50 3.23 22.00
CA GLU A 205 27.95 2.96 21.88
C GLU A 205 28.76 3.79 22.89
N GLN A 206 28.34 5.01 23.19
CA GLN A 206 28.97 5.83 24.23
C GLN A 206 28.77 5.21 25.62
N ALA A 207 27.54 4.84 25.99
CA ALA A 207 27.25 4.17 27.27
C ALA A 207 28.04 2.85 27.43
N LYS A 208 28.17 2.08 26.35
CA LYS A 208 28.98 0.85 26.31
C LYS A 208 30.47 1.13 26.51
N LYS A 209 31.01 2.19 25.91
CA LYS A 209 32.40 2.63 26.10
C LYS A 209 32.65 3.02 27.55
N ASP A 210 31.74 3.79 28.14
CA ASP A 210 31.87 4.26 29.52
C ASP A 210 31.76 3.10 30.52
N LEU A 211 30.85 2.14 30.30
CA LEU A 211 30.78 0.91 31.09
C LEU A 211 32.09 0.11 31.05
N LYS A 212 32.71 0.00 29.86
CA LYS A 212 34.01 -0.67 29.73
C LYS A 212 35.11 0.08 30.47
N ALA A 213 35.12 1.41 30.41
CA ALA A 213 36.09 2.24 31.11
C ALA A 213 35.94 2.12 32.64
N ALA A 214 34.70 2.07 33.14
CA ALA A 214 34.40 1.85 34.55
C ALA A 214 34.89 0.47 35.02
N HIS A 215 34.59 -0.59 34.25
CA HIS A 215 35.09 -1.92 34.55
C HIS A 215 36.63 -1.99 34.53
N ALA A 216 37.28 -1.36 33.54
CA ALA A 216 38.74 -1.33 33.45
C ALA A 216 39.36 -0.65 34.68
N ALA A 217 38.79 0.46 35.14
CA ALA A 217 39.26 1.13 36.36
C ALA A 217 39.11 0.26 37.61
N LEU A 218 38.00 -0.48 37.76
CA LEU A 218 37.89 -1.45 38.87
C LEU A 218 38.93 -2.55 38.80
N VAL A 219 39.28 -3.02 37.59
CA VAL A 219 40.36 -3.99 37.41
C VAL A 219 41.72 -3.41 37.83
N GLU A 220 41.97 -2.12 37.58
CA GLU A 220 43.17 -1.42 38.06
C GLU A 220 43.22 -1.36 39.58
N VAL A 221 42.10 -1.05 40.24
CA VAL A 221 41.99 -1.09 41.72
C VAL A 221 42.31 -2.49 42.26
N ILE A 222 41.76 -3.54 41.64
CA ILE A 222 42.03 -4.91 42.07
C ILE A 222 43.51 -5.27 41.89
N LYS A 223 44.15 -4.79 40.83
CA LYS A 223 45.58 -5.02 40.59
C LYS A 223 46.45 -4.37 41.65
N SER A 224 46.15 -3.12 42.04
CA SER A 224 46.91 -2.43 43.10
C SER A 224 46.66 -3.01 44.49
N LEU A 225 45.48 -3.60 44.73
CA LEU A 225 45.18 -4.28 46.00
C LEU A 225 45.86 -5.65 46.16
N LYS A 226 46.14 -6.33 45.05
CA LYS A 226 46.63 -7.73 45.08
C LYS A 226 47.90 -7.95 45.93
N PRO A 227 48.92 -7.08 45.92
CA PRO A 227 50.08 -7.23 46.80
C PRO A 227 49.72 -7.13 48.28
N GLY A 228 48.86 -6.19 48.67
CA GLY A 228 48.37 -6.06 50.04
C GLY A 228 47.50 -7.25 50.45
N ASP A 229 46.69 -7.75 49.51
CA ASP A 229 45.85 -8.94 49.70
C ASP A 229 46.65 -10.19 50.03
N ASN A 230 47.78 -10.39 49.35
CA ASN A 230 48.66 -11.53 49.58
C ASN A 230 49.35 -11.43 50.95
N LYS A 231 49.83 -10.24 51.32
CA LYS A 231 50.42 -10.01 52.65
C LYS A 231 49.43 -10.27 53.78
N LEU A 232 48.18 -9.82 53.62
CA LEU A 232 47.12 -10.10 54.59
C LEU A 232 46.90 -11.61 54.77
N ARG A 233 46.89 -12.38 53.67
CA ARG A 233 46.73 -13.84 53.73
C ARG A 233 47.92 -14.55 54.39
N GLU A 234 49.13 -14.06 54.16
CA GLU A 234 50.33 -14.60 54.84
C GLU A 234 50.22 -14.41 56.35
N ILE A 235 49.85 -13.21 56.82
CA ILE A 235 49.64 -12.92 58.25
C ILE A 235 48.53 -13.80 58.85
N GLU A 236 47.39 -13.93 58.16
CA GLU A 236 46.27 -14.77 58.62
C GLU A 236 46.63 -16.26 58.70
N ASN A 237 47.49 -16.76 57.81
CA ASN A 237 47.95 -18.15 57.84
C ASN A 237 48.94 -18.39 58.99
N ASP A 238 49.89 -17.48 59.21
CA ASP A 238 50.86 -17.58 60.31
C ASP A 238 50.16 -17.56 61.68
N GLU A 239 49.14 -16.71 61.86
CA GLU A 239 48.31 -16.67 63.08
C GLU A 239 47.52 -17.98 63.31
N SER A 240 47.16 -18.70 62.24
CA SER A 240 46.43 -19.97 62.34
C SER A 240 47.31 -21.18 62.65
N GLU A 241 48.59 -21.13 62.31
CA GLU A 241 49.56 -22.20 62.64
C GLU A 241 50.02 -22.11 64.10
N ASP A 242 50.10 -20.91 64.69
CA ASP A 242 50.46 -20.71 66.10
C ASP A 242 49.38 -21.26 67.06
N ASP A 243 48.08 -21.11 66.72
CA ASP A 243 46.95 -21.63 67.52
C ASP A 243 46.84 -23.17 67.48
N SER A 244 47.32 -23.82 66.40
CA SER A 244 47.27 -25.29 66.26
C SER A 244 48.36 -26.05 67.03
N THR A 245 49.42 -25.39 67.50
CA THR A 245 50.51 -26.06 68.24
C THR A 245 50.33 -26.02 69.77
N ALA A 246 49.35 -25.28 70.29
CA ALA A 246 49.15 -25.09 71.72
C ALA A 246 48.29 -26.18 72.43
N THR A 247 47.73 -27.17 71.72
CA THR A 247 46.75 -28.13 72.29
C THR A 247 47.19 -29.59 72.40
N THR A 248 48.47 -29.93 72.23
CA THR A 248 48.93 -31.33 72.34
C THR A 248 50.06 -31.54 73.36
N THR A 249 49.89 -31.10 74.61
CA THR A 249 50.71 -31.60 75.73
C THR A 249 49.94 -31.50 77.04
N ASP A 250 49.24 -32.57 77.41
CA ASP A 250 49.13 -33.09 78.79
C ASP A 250 47.96 -34.06 78.88
N ASP A 251 48.25 -35.35 78.77
CA ASP A 251 47.52 -36.44 79.44
C ASP A 251 48.33 -37.73 79.31
N ASN A 252 49.26 -37.96 80.26
CA ASN A 252 49.67 -39.30 80.69
C ASN A 252 50.29 -39.27 82.10
#